data_AF-A0A244CMN3-F1
#
_entry.id   AF-A0A244CMN3-F1
#
_cell.length_a   1.000
_cell.length_b   1.000
_cell.length_c   1.000
_cell.angle_alpha   90.00
_cell.angle_beta   90.00
_cell.angle_gamma   90.00
#
_symmetry.space_group_name_H-M   'P 1'
#
loop_
_entity.id
_entity.type
_entity.pdbx_description
1 polymer ?
#
loop_
_entity_poly.entity_id
_entity_poly.type
_entity_poly.pdbx_seq_one_letter_code
_entity_poly.pdbx_strand_id
1 'polypeptide(L)'
;MENYEELQKKIKIIIKELGLTQVEMAKRVYCERFEDDDPEENRKFIEVFRQNLKRKAKPELLESYLANIVNLREFKNSDLAFTKPLDLGFIPLDVRRALEEVSKELLNNMNSEANNL
;
A
#
# COMPACT_ATOMS: atom_id res chain seq x y z
N MET A 1 16.49 0.48 -10.62
CA MET A 1 15.58 1.32 -9.82
C MET A 1 16.27 1.59 -8.51
N GLU A 2 16.44 2.85 -8.14
CA GLU A 2 16.94 3.17 -6.79
C GLU A 2 15.88 2.74 -5.76
N ASN A 3 16.31 2.33 -4.56
CA ASN A 3 15.41 1.82 -3.50
C ASN A 3 14.22 2.77 -3.22
N TYR A 4 14.45 4.09 -3.31
CA TYR A 4 13.41 5.10 -3.09
C TYR A 4 12.26 5.04 -4.14
N GLU A 5 12.56 4.72 -5.40
CA GLU A 5 11.55 4.67 -6.48
C GLU A 5 10.59 3.49 -6.29
N GLU A 6 11.13 2.35 -5.86
CA GLU A 6 10.34 1.16 -5.56
C GLU A 6 9.41 1.40 -4.36
N LEU A 7 9.93 2.01 -3.28
CA LEU A 7 9.15 2.36 -2.09
C LEU A 7 8.04 3.37 -2.42
N GLN A 8 8.33 4.40 -3.21
CA GLN A 8 7.32 5.35 -3.67
C GLN A 8 6.22 4.67 -4.49
N LYS A 9 6.59 3.74 -5.38
CA LYS A 9 5.63 2.99 -6.18
C LYS A 9 4.74 2.12 -5.28
N LYS A 10 5.32 1.42 -4.30
CA LYS A 10 4.56 0.63 -3.31
C LYS A 10 3.56 1.50 -2.54
N ILE A 11 3.99 2.63 -2.00
CA ILE A 11 3.10 3.55 -1.27
C ILE A 11 1.95 4.03 -2.16
N LYS A 12 2.24 4.42 -3.42
CA LYS A 12 1.20 4.88 -4.36
C LYS A 12 0.20 3.78 -4.72
N ILE A 13 0.66 2.54 -4.88
CA ILE A 13 -0.22 1.39 -5.11
C ILE A 13 -1.14 1.20 -3.90
N ILE A 14 -0.58 1.13 -2.68
CA ILE A 14 -1.39 0.97 -1.46
C ILE A 14 -2.44 2.08 -1.33
N ILE A 15 -2.06 3.34 -1.58
CA ILE A 15 -3.00 4.47 -1.58
C ILE A 15 -4.16 4.25 -2.56
N LYS A 16 -3.85 3.82 -3.78
CA LYS A 16 -4.85 3.55 -4.82
C LYS A 16 -5.77 2.39 -4.44
N GLU A 17 -5.20 1.29 -3.96
CA GLU A 17 -5.95 0.08 -3.59
C GLU A 17 -6.87 0.31 -2.38
N LEU A 18 -6.47 1.19 -1.46
CA LEU A 18 -7.34 1.62 -0.35
C LEU A 18 -8.41 2.64 -0.79
N GLY A 19 -8.44 3.04 -2.07
CA GLY A 19 -9.38 4.04 -2.58
C GLY A 19 -9.16 5.44 -2.00
N LEU A 20 -7.94 5.73 -1.52
CA LEU A 20 -7.60 7.00 -0.87
C LEU A 20 -6.85 7.94 -1.80
N THR A 21 -6.94 9.23 -1.54
CA THR A 21 -6.02 10.23 -2.11
C THR A 21 -4.72 10.30 -1.31
N GLN A 22 -3.66 10.86 -1.91
CA GLN A 22 -2.40 11.10 -1.17
C GLN A 22 -2.58 12.03 0.04
N VAL A 23 -3.55 12.95 -0.03
CA VAL A 23 -3.87 13.88 1.07
C VAL A 23 -4.52 13.13 2.22
N GLU A 24 -5.50 12.28 1.93
CA GLU A 24 -6.18 11.46 2.92
C GLU A 24 -5.26 10.45 3.59
N MET A 25 -4.33 9.86 2.82
CA MET A 25 -3.29 9.00 3.39
C MET A 25 -2.35 9.79 4.30
N ALA A 26 -1.88 10.97 3.86
CA ALA A 26 -0.98 11.80 4.66
C ALA A 26 -1.62 12.20 6.00
N LYS A 27 -2.92 12.56 6.01
CA LYS A 27 -3.65 12.86 7.25
C LYS A 27 -3.67 11.67 8.21
N ARG A 28 -3.95 10.46 7.71
CA ARG A 28 -3.97 9.24 8.54
C ARG A 28 -2.60 8.92 9.12
N VAL A 29 -1.55 9.01 8.29
CA VAL A 29 -0.17 8.82 8.75
C VAL A 29 0.23 9.88 9.77
N TYR A 30 -0.23 11.12 9.60
CA TYR A 30 0.00 12.18 10.59
C TYR A 30 -0.67 11.82 11.92
N CYS A 31 -1.96 11.47 11.94
CA CYS A 31 -2.68 11.08 13.15
C CYS A 31 -2.10 9.84 13.84
N GLU A 32 -1.56 8.88 13.08
CA GLU A 32 -0.89 7.70 13.65
C GLU A 32 0.47 8.06 14.28
N ARG A 33 1.12 9.11 13.77
CA ARG A 33 2.49 9.47 14.14
C ARG A 33 2.57 10.54 15.22
N PHE A 34 1.57 11.40 15.31
CA PHE A 34 1.53 12.55 16.20
C PHE A 34 0.23 12.52 17.00
N GLU A 35 0.35 12.69 18.32
CA GLU A 35 -0.81 12.76 19.22
C GLU A 35 -1.47 14.15 19.22
N ASP A 36 -0.85 15.14 18.56
CA ASP A 36 -1.27 16.54 18.56
C ASP A 36 -2.07 16.94 17.30
N ASP A 37 -3.24 17.54 17.53
CA ASP A 37 -4.12 18.08 16.48
C ASP A 37 -3.75 19.52 16.06
N ASP A 38 -2.47 19.81 15.78
CA ASP A 38 -2.06 21.10 15.21
C ASP A 38 -2.41 21.17 13.70
N PRO A 39 -3.30 22.10 13.27
CA PRO A 39 -3.71 22.19 11.86
C PRO A 39 -2.60 22.65 10.91
N GLU A 40 -1.68 23.51 11.35
CA GLU A 40 -0.58 24.01 10.51
C GLU A 40 0.50 22.94 10.33
N GLU A 41 0.83 22.20 11.39
CA GLU A 41 1.77 21.08 11.29
C GLU A 41 1.21 19.95 10.42
N ASN A 42 -0.09 19.65 10.54
CA ASN A 42 -0.75 18.71 9.63
C ASN A 42 -0.67 19.18 8.17
N ARG A 43 -0.93 20.47 7.90
CA ARG A 43 -0.85 21.04 6.55
C ARG A 43 0.57 20.92 5.97
N LYS A 44 1.59 21.26 6.75
CA LYS A 44 3.00 21.11 6.36
C LYS A 44 3.34 19.64 6.09
N PHE A 45 2.88 18.73 6.94
CA PHE A 45 3.11 17.30 6.78
C PHE A 45 2.50 16.78 5.47
N ILE A 46 1.27 17.15 5.13
CA ILE A 46 0.61 16.75 3.88
C ILE A 46 1.44 17.20 2.66
N GLU A 47 1.93 18.44 2.66
CA GLU A 47 2.78 18.94 1.56
C GLU A 47 4.08 18.16 1.46
N VAL A 48 4.77 17.94 2.59
CA VAL A 48 6.03 17.19 2.65
C VAL A 48 5.85 15.76 2.18
N PHE A 49 4.81 15.07 2.66
CA PHE A 49 4.47 13.70 2.27
C PHE A 49 4.28 13.60 0.74
N ARG A 50 3.49 14.51 0.15
CA ARG A 50 3.27 14.54 -1.31
C ARG A 50 4.56 14.79 -2.09
N GLN A 51 5.41 15.70 -1.61
CA GLN A 51 6.70 15.96 -2.25
C GLN A 51 7.62 14.74 -2.18
N ASN A 52 7.65 14.04 -1.04
CA ASN A 52 8.43 12.83 -0.84
C ASN A 52 7.97 11.65 -1.71
N LEU A 53 6.71 11.64 -2.16
CA LEU A 53 6.22 10.67 -3.14
C LEU A 53 6.48 11.08 -4.60
N LYS A 54 6.89 12.32 -4.87
CA LYS A 54 7.13 12.83 -6.22
C LYS A 54 8.62 12.96 -6.56
N ARG A 55 9.45 13.35 -5.59
CA ARG A 55 10.88 13.68 -5.76
C ARG A 55 11.75 12.64 -5.06
N LYS A 56 13.06 12.67 -5.31
CA LYS A 56 14.01 11.83 -4.57
C LYS A 56 13.88 12.08 -3.07
N ALA A 57 13.62 11.01 -2.32
CA ALA A 57 13.44 11.04 -0.87
C ALA A 57 14.38 10.02 -0.22
N LYS A 58 14.64 10.20 1.07
CA LYS A 58 15.40 9.24 1.86
C LYS A 58 14.61 7.93 1.99
N PRO A 59 15.18 6.77 1.61
CA PRO A 59 14.49 5.48 1.71
C PRO A 59 13.93 5.21 3.11
N GLU A 60 14.68 5.56 4.16
CA GLU A 60 14.30 5.35 5.56
C GLU A 60 13.01 6.11 5.92
N LEU A 61 12.80 7.28 5.30
CA LEU A 61 11.58 8.06 5.51
C LEU A 61 10.37 7.40 4.83
N LEU A 62 10.56 6.82 3.65
CA LEU A 62 9.50 6.10 2.94
C LEU A 62 9.16 4.78 3.64
N GLU A 63 10.16 4.08 4.18
CA GLU A 63 9.96 2.90 5.04
C GLU A 63 9.20 3.27 6.31
N SER A 64 9.51 4.41 6.92
CA SER A 64 8.74 4.93 8.06
C SER A 64 7.28 5.19 7.68
N TYR A 65 6.99 5.74 6.50
CA TYR A 65 5.60 5.88 6.04
C TYR A 65 4.91 4.53 5.88
N LEU A 66 5.57 3.52 5.30
CA LEU A 66 5.02 2.18 5.18
C LEU A 66 4.71 1.55 6.55
N ALA A 67 5.61 1.71 7.52
CA ALA A 67 5.40 1.19 8.88
C ALA A 67 4.13 1.79 9.53
N ASN A 68 3.88 3.08 9.34
CA ASN A 68 2.65 3.73 9.81
C ASN A 68 1.42 3.23 9.03
N ILE A 69 1.52 3.10 7.71
CA ILE A 69 0.41 2.63 6.85
C ILE A 69 -0.04 1.22 7.25
N VAL A 70 0.89 0.31 7.57
CA VAL A 70 0.57 -1.06 8.00
C VAL A 70 -0.20 -1.09 9.31
N ASN A 71 -0.05 -0.08 10.17
CA ASN A 71 -0.77 0.00 11.43
C ASN A 71 -2.21 0.49 11.28
N LEU A 72 -2.53 1.18 10.17
CA LEU A 72 -3.86 1.71 9.90
C LEU A 72 -4.90 0.59 9.84
N ARG A 73 -6.06 0.85 10.43
CA ARG A 73 -7.19 -0.09 10.43
C ARG A 73 -7.66 -0.42 9.02
N GLU A 74 -7.67 0.56 8.12
CA GLU A 74 -8.06 0.38 6.72
C GLU A 74 -7.12 -0.59 6.01
N PHE A 75 -5.81 -0.52 6.30
CA PHE A 75 -4.85 -1.45 5.73
C PHE A 75 -5.04 -2.86 6.29
N LYS A 76 -5.19 -3.01 7.61
CA LYS A 76 -5.41 -4.31 8.27
C LYS A 76 -6.71 -4.99 7.86
N ASN A 77 -7.75 -4.20 7.59
CA ASN A 77 -9.06 -4.70 7.17
C ASN A 77 -9.20 -4.82 5.64
N SER A 78 -8.19 -4.38 4.89
CA SER A 78 -8.15 -4.58 3.45
C SER A 78 -7.53 -5.93 3.11
N ASP A 79 -7.92 -6.49 1.96
CA ASP A 79 -7.25 -7.66 1.40
C ASP A 79 -5.78 -7.38 1.05
N LEU A 80 -5.30 -6.13 1.11
CA LEU A 80 -3.89 -5.77 0.84
C LEU A 80 -2.91 -6.28 1.89
N ALA A 81 -3.40 -6.70 3.05
CA ALA A 81 -2.64 -7.49 4.00
C ALA A 81 -2.42 -8.94 3.48
N PHE A 82 -2.06 -9.10 2.21
CA PHE A 82 -1.54 -10.36 1.70
C PHE A 82 -0.16 -10.58 2.32
N THR A 83 -0.14 -11.25 3.48
CA THR A 83 1.02 -12.03 3.86
C THR A 83 1.35 -12.92 2.68
N LYS A 84 2.56 -12.80 2.11
CA LYS A 84 3.03 -13.77 1.12
C LYS A 84 2.73 -15.15 1.69
N PRO A 85 1.90 -15.97 1.03
CA PRO A 85 1.54 -17.28 1.56
C PRO A 85 2.84 -18.04 1.80
N LEU A 86 3.11 -18.35 3.06
CA LEU A 86 4.28 -19.11 3.44
C LEU A 86 4.02 -20.55 2.98
N ASP A 87 4.83 -21.04 2.04
CA ASP A 87 4.75 -22.42 1.62
C ASP A 87 5.29 -23.31 2.74
N LEU A 88 4.37 -23.88 3.52
CA LEU A 88 4.67 -24.80 4.61
C LEU A 88 4.91 -26.24 4.12
N GLY A 89 4.82 -26.49 2.80
CA GLY A 89 5.03 -27.82 2.21
C GLY A 89 3.87 -28.81 2.39
N PHE A 90 2.78 -28.41 3.04
CA PHE A 90 1.60 -29.25 3.27
C PHE A 90 0.64 -29.32 2.08
N ILE A 91 0.75 -28.41 1.11
CA ILE A 91 -0.09 -28.40 -0.08
C ILE A 91 0.67 -29.08 -1.23
N PRO A 92 0.14 -30.17 -1.81
CA PRO A 92 0.75 -30.82 -2.97
C PRO A 92 0.94 -29.84 -4.12
N LEU A 93 2.06 -29.99 -4.84
CA LEU A 93 2.45 -29.09 -5.94
C LEU A 93 1.35 -28.92 -6.99
N ASP A 94 0.65 -30.00 -7.31
CA ASP A 94 -0.39 -30.02 -8.34
C ASP A 94 -1.62 -29.21 -7.91
N VAL A 95 -2.00 -29.29 -6.63
CA VAL A 95 -3.09 -28.50 -6.05
C VAL A 95 -2.70 -27.02 -6.02
N ARG A 96 -1.45 -26.70 -5.66
CA ARG A 96 -0.96 -25.32 -5.67
C ARG A 96 -0.99 -24.71 -7.08
N ARG A 97 -0.54 -25.47 -8.08
CA ARG A 97 -0.56 -25.03 -9.49
C ARG A 97 -1.97 -24.76 -9.98
N ALA A 98 -2.89 -25.69 -9.72
CA ALA A 98 -4.29 -25.51 -10.07
C ALA A 98 -4.90 -24.27 -9.39
N LEU A 99 -4.59 -24.05 -8.11
CA LEU A 99 -5.05 -22.87 -7.38
C LEU A 99 -4.46 -21.56 -7.95
N GLU A 100 -3.18 -21.55 -8.32
CA GLU A 100 -2.54 -20.40 -8.97
C GLU A 100 -3.15 -20.11 -10.35
N GLU A 101 -3.48 -21.14 -11.13
CA GLU A 101 -4.16 -20.98 -12.43
C GLU A 101 -5.55 -20.38 -12.27
N VAL A 102 -6.37 -20.93 -11.36
CA VAL A 102 -7.72 -20.41 -11.07
C VAL A 102 -7.64 -18.98 -10.52
N SER A 103 -6.69 -18.68 -9.64
CA SER A 103 -6.49 -17.32 -9.12
C SER A 103 -6.12 -16.32 -10.22
N LYS A 104 -5.23 -16.70 -11.15
CA LYS A 104 -4.89 -15.86 -12.31
C LYS A 104 -6.09 -15.63 -13.23
N GLU A 105 -6.90 -16.65 -13.46
CA GLU A 105 -8.10 -16.55 -14.29
C GLU A 105 -9.13 -15.58 -13.67
N LEU A 106 -9.39 -15.70 -12.37
CA LEU A 106 -10.28 -14.80 -11.64
C LEU A 106 -9.80 -13.34 -11.69
N LEU A 107 -8.50 -13.11 -11.46
CA LEU A 107 -7.91 -11.76 -11.53
C LEU A 107 -8.00 -11.16 -12.94
N ASN A 108 -7.81 -11.97 -13.98
CA ASN A 108 -7.95 -11.51 -15.37
C ASN A 108 -9.38 -11.10 -15.69
N ASN A 109 -10.37 -11.88 -15.22
CA ASN A 109 -11.78 -11.59 -15.45
C ASN A 109 -12.20 -10.29 -14.73
N MET A 110 -11.79 -10.09 -13.48
CA MET A 110 -12.07 -8.86 -12.73
C MET A 110 -11.47 -7.60 -13.41
N ASN A 111 -10.25 -7.70 -13.93
CA ASN A 111 -9.61 -6.59 -14.65
C ASN A 111 -10.27 -6.31 -16.01
N SER A 112 -10.86 -7.32 -16.64
CA SER A 112 -11.58 -7.17 -17.91
C SER A 112 -12.94 -6.48 -17.73
N GLU A 113 -13.63 -6.73 -16.62
CA GLU A 113 -14.90 -6.05 -16.29
C GLU A 113 -14.68 -4.58 -15.91
N ALA A 114 -13.59 -4.26 -15.21
CA ALA A 114 -13.25 -2.89 -14.82
C ALA A 114 -12.83 -1.97 -15.99
N ASN A 115 -12.39 -2.53 -17.12
CA ASN A 115 -11.99 -1.77 -18.32
C ASN A 115 -13.12 -1.54 -19.33
N ASN A 116 -14.32 -2.09 -19.07
CA ASN A 116 -15.50 -1.96 -19.94
C ASN A 116 -16.58 -1.00 -19.37
N LEU A 117 -16.22 -0.23 -18.33
CA LEU A 117 -17.01 0.85 -17.72
C LEU A 117 -16.28 2.19 -17.90
#